data_AF-A0A9D4YBM1-F1
#
_entry.id   AF-A0A9D4YBM1-F1
#
_cell.length_a   1.000
_cell.length_b   1.000
_cell.length_c   1.000
_cell.angle_alpha   90.00
_cell.angle_beta   90.00
_cell.angle_gamma   90.00
#
_symmetry.space_group_name_H-M   'P 1'
#
loop_
_entity.id
_entity.type
_entity.pdbx_description
1 polymer ?
#
loop_
_entity_poly.entity_id
_entity_poly.type
_entity_poly.pdbx_seq_one_letter_code
_entity_poly.pdbx_strand_id
1 'polypeptide(L)'
;MVEVAAISEIIKSLKKEFMRKQKKVSIGIISPYNAQVYEIKEKIKQYTSNSNSEFSVSVRSVDGFQGGEEDIIIISTVRSNGSGNVGFLSNRQRANVAMTRARYCLWILGNASTLINSDSVWRKVVLDAMGRNCFYDANDDKKLAVAIEDVLFEIKLLEETESPFKKLSIG
;
A
#
# COMPACT_ATOMS: atom_id res chain seq x y z
N MET A 1 3.66 7.05 3.73
CA MET A 1 5.05 7.12 3.20
C MET A 1 5.69 5.77 2.84
N VAL A 2 6.07 4.88 3.78
CA VAL A 2 6.77 3.60 3.44
C VAL A 2 5.96 2.71 2.48
N GLU A 3 4.68 2.45 2.78
CA GLU A 3 3.80 1.70 1.87
C GLU A 3 3.68 2.39 0.49
N VAL A 4 3.70 3.72 0.44
CA VAL A 4 3.58 4.50 -0.80
C VAL A 4 4.81 4.28 -1.70
N ALA A 5 6.01 4.23 -1.11
CA ALA A 5 7.24 3.93 -1.83
C ALA A 5 7.25 2.50 -2.38
N ALA A 6 6.87 1.52 -1.56
CA ALA A 6 6.75 0.13 -1.99
C ALA A 6 5.74 -0.01 -3.15
N ILE A 7 4.58 0.65 -3.05
CA ILE A 7 3.57 0.69 -4.12
C ILE A 7 4.15 1.29 -5.41
N SER A 8 4.87 2.40 -5.31
CA SER A 8 5.49 3.05 -6.48
C SER A 8 6.47 2.12 -7.19
N GLU A 9 7.33 1.41 -6.44
CA GLU A 9 8.30 0.47 -7.03
C GLU A 9 7.61 -0.78 -7.61
N ILE A 10 6.54 -1.27 -6.97
CA ILE A 10 5.67 -2.30 -7.51
C ILE A 10 5.10 -1.89 -8.87
N ILE A 11 4.48 -0.71 -8.96
CA ILE A 11 3.83 -0.23 -10.19
C ILE A 11 4.86 -0.05 -11.31
N LYS A 12 6.05 0.46 -10.99
CA LYS A 12 7.17 0.56 -11.92
C LYS A 12 7.61 -0.81 -12.45
N SER A 13 7.72 -1.81 -11.57
CA SER A 13 8.07 -3.17 -11.96
C SER A 13 6.99 -3.83 -12.83
N LEU A 14 5.71 -3.65 -12.47
CA LEU A 14 4.58 -4.11 -13.28
C LEU A 14 4.54 -3.43 -14.65
N LYS A 15 4.84 -2.13 -14.74
CA LYS A 15 4.93 -1.43 -16.02
C LYS A 15 6.04 -2.00 -16.89
N LYS A 16 7.20 -2.32 -16.32
CA LYS A 16 8.31 -2.96 -17.06
C LYS A 16 7.90 -4.32 -17.62
N GLU A 17 7.23 -5.15 -16.83
CA GLU A 17 6.72 -6.45 -17.29
C GLU A 17 5.63 -6.30 -18.35
N PHE A 18 4.76 -5.30 -18.22
CA PHE A 18 3.78 -4.94 -19.26
C PHE A 18 4.47 -4.61 -20.58
N MET A 19 5.50 -3.73 -20.58
CA MET A 19 6.21 -3.36 -21.80
C MET A 19 6.88 -4.56 -22.49
N ARG A 20 7.27 -5.57 -21.72
CA ARG A 20 7.88 -6.81 -22.23
C ARG A 20 6.86 -7.79 -22.82
N LYS A 21 5.71 -7.96 -22.16
CA LYS A 21 4.71 -8.96 -22.54
C LYS A 21 3.60 -8.42 -23.44
N GLN A 22 3.37 -7.10 -23.44
CA GLN A 22 2.28 -6.41 -24.14
C GLN A 22 0.90 -7.03 -23.84
N LYS A 23 0.70 -7.53 -22.62
CA LYS A 23 -0.59 -8.07 -22.17
C LYS A 23 -1.35 -6.99 -21.43
N LYS A 24 -2.57 -6.70 -21.88
CA LYS A 24 -3.46 -5.77 -21.18
C LYS A 24 -3.59 -6.14 -19.71
N VAL A 25 -3.46 -5.14 -18.84
CA VAL A 25 -3.60 -5.30 -17.40
C VAL A 25 -4.18 -4.04 -16.78
N SER A 26 -5.15 -4.23 -15.89
CA SER A 26 -5.72 -3.14 -15.09
C SER A 26 -5.38 -3.29 -13.61
N ILE A 27 -4.97 -2.21 -12.96
CA ILE A 27 -4.49 -2.21 -11.58
C ILE A 27 -5.32 -1.24 -10.75
N GLY A 28 -5.91 -1.73 -9.67
CA GLY A 28 -6.58 -0.96 -8.64
C GLY A 28 -5.77 -0.91 -7.36
N ILE A 29 -5.56 0.29 -6.84
CA ILE A 29 -4.93 0.53 -5.54
C ILE A 29 -6.00 1.06 -4.60
N ILE A 30 -6.20 0.36 -3.49
CA ILE A 30 -7.25 0.64 -2.52
C ILE A 30 -6.61 1.02 -1.19
N SER A 31 -7.09 2.12 -0.58
CA SER A 31 -6.75 2.45 0.80
C SER A 31 -7.97 2.96 1.56
N PRO A 32 -8.14 2.65 2.86
CA PRO A 32 -9.25 3.16 3.65
C PRO A 32 -9.07 4.64 4.06
N TYR A 33 -7.90 5.24 3.80
CA TYR A 33 -7.58 6.61 4.20
C TYR A 33 -7.42 7.52 2.97
N ASN A 34 -8.21 8.59 2.88
CA ASN A 34 -8.16 9.52 1.73
C ASN A 34 -6.80 10.23 1.59
N ALA A 35 -6.12 10.54 2.71
CA ALA A 35 -4.78 11.10 2.69
C ALA A 35 -3.78 10.15 2.01
N GLN A 36 -3.85 8.85 2.32
CA GLN A 36 -3.03 7.83 1.65
C GLN A 36 -3.39 7.70 0.16
N VAL A 37 -4.68 7.75 -0.19
CA VAL A 37 -5.11 7.75 -1.60
C VAL A 37 -4.47 8.93 -2.35
N TYR A 38 -4.47 10.12 -1.76
CA TYR A 38 -3.85 11.31 -2.33
C TYR A 38 -2.32 11.15 -2.48
N GLU A 39 -1.63 10.73 -1.41
CA GLU A 39 -0.17 10.51 -1.44
C GLU A 39 0.23 9.50 -2.52
N ILE A 40 -0.49 8.39 -2.63
CA ILE A 40 -0.23 7.38 -3.67
C ILE A 40 -0.43 8.01 -5.04
N LYS A 41 -1.55 8.70 -5.29
CA LYS A 41 -1.82 9.35 -6.59
C LYS A 41 -0.71 10.30 -6.99
N GLU A 42 -0.23 11.14 -6.08
CA GLU A 42 0.85 12.07 -6.38
C GLU A 42 2.16 11.33 -6.66
N LYS A 43 2.52 10.32 -5.86
CA LYS A 43 3.76 9.53 -6.07
C LYS A 43 3.77 8.79 -7.42
N ILE A 44 2.61 8.28 -7.85
CA ILE A 44 2.49 7.49 -9.08
C ILE A 44 1.78 8.24 -10.23
N LYS A 45 1.73 9.57 -10.17
CA LYS A 45 0.96 10.42 -11.09
C LYS A 45 1.22 10.13 -12.57
N GLN A 46 2.49 9.87 -12.92
CA GLN A 46 2.89 9.51 -14.28
C GLN A 46 2.20 8.24 -14.82
N TYR A 47 1.81 7.30 -13.95
CA TYR A 47 1.13 6.06 -14.33
C TYR A 47 -0.39 6.22 -14.34
N THR A 48 -0.94 7.15 -13.56
CA THR A 48 -2.39 7.42 -13.53
C THR A 48 -2.82 8.39 -14.61
N SER A 49 -1.99 9.40 -14.93
CA SER A 49 -2.31 10.44 -15.93
C SER A 49 -2.12 9.97 -17.37
N ASN A 50 -1.15 9.09 -17.64
CA ASN A 50 -0.87 8.53 -18.96
C ASN A 50 -1.45 7.12 -19.13
N SER A 51 -2.65 6.88 -18.58
CA SER A 51 -3.30 5.59 -18.74
C SER A 51 -3.68 5.41 -20.22
N ASN A 52 -3.06 4.41 -20.86
CA ASN A 52 -3.57 3.90 -22.13
C ASN A 52 -4.54 2.75 -21.84
N SER A 53 -5.38 2.36 -22.82
CA SER A 53 -6.41 1.34 -22.63
C SER A 53 -5.86 -0.06 -22.29
N GLU A 54 -4.55 -0.25 -22.37
CA GLU A 54 -3.83 -1.52 -22.19
C GLU A 54 -3.11 -1.62 -20.83
N PHE A 55 -2.65 -0.51 -20.25
CA PHE A 55 -2.08 -0.46 -18.90
C PHE A 55 -2.73 0.69 -18.13
N SER A 56 -3.67 0.36 -17.26
CA SER A 56 -4.38 1.33 -16.44
C SER A 56 -4.08 1.13 -14.96
N VAL A 57 -3.90 2.25 -14.25
CA VAL A 57 -3.74 2.28 -12.79
C VAL A 57 -4.76 3.23 -12.21
N SER A 58 -5.59 2.75 -11.29
CA SER A 58 -6.57 3.55 -10.57
C SER A 58 -6.28 3.50 -9.06
N VAL A 59 -6.45 4.62 -8.38
CA VAL A 59 -6.24 4.73 -6.93
C VAL A 59 -7.50 5.32 -6.32
N ARG A 60 -8.14 4.59 -5.42
CA ARG A 60 -9.44 4.99 -4.84
C ARG A 60 -9.57 4.51 -3.40
N SER A 61 -10.51 5.09 -2.68
CA SER A 61 -10.94 4.55 -1.38
C SER A 61 -11.75 3.27 -1.58
N VAL A 62 -11.99 2.53 -0.49
CA VAL A 62 -12.82 1.31 -0.53
C VAL A 62 -14.22 1.61 -1.08
N ASP A 63 -14.85 2.69 -0.60
CA ASP A 63 -16.20 3.08 -1.03
C ASP A 63 -16.21 3.51 -2.51
N GLY A 64 -15.10 4.09 -3.01
CA GLY A 64 -14.95 4.44 -4.43
C GLY A 64 -14.74 3.25 -5.38
N PHE A 65 -14.59 2.03 -4.84
CA PHE A 65 -14.41 0.79 -5.60
C PHE A 65 -15.68 -0.07 -5.73
N GLN A 66 -16.83 0.42 -5.24
CA GLN A 66 -18.06 -0.35 -5.25
C GLN A 66 -18.53 -0.65 -6.70
N GLY A 67 -18.59 -1.94 -7.06
CA GLY A 67 -19.03 -2.41 -8.38
C GLY A 67 -17.96 -2.47 -9.48
N GLY A 68 -16.73 -2.04 -9.20
CA GLY A 68 -15.57 -2.21 -10.10
C GLY A 68 -14.74 -3.45 -9.75
N GLU A 69 -14.02 -3.98 -10.74
CA GLU A 69 -13.00 -5.03 -10.55
C GLU A 69 -11.77 -4.68 -11.39
N GLU A 70 -10.60 -5.14 -10.96
CA GLU A 70 -9.34 -4.96 -11.67
C GLU A 70 -8.55 -6.28 -11.68
N ASP A 71 -7.65 -6.47 -12.66
CA ASP A 71 -6.77 -7.66 -12.70
C ASP A 71 -5.91 -7.77 -11.46
N ILE A 72 -5.26 -6.64 -11.23
CA ILE A 72 -4.41 -6.15 -10.16
C ILE A 72 -5.15 -5.52 -8.97
N ILE A 73 -5.23 -6.08 -7.76
CA ILE A 73 -5.59 -5.25 -6.60
C ILE A 73 -4.43 -5.17 -5.62
N ILE A 74 -4.10 -3.95 -5.22
CA ILE A 74 -3.14 -3.64 -4.16
C ILE A 74 -3.89 -2.91 -3.05
N ILE A 75 -3.96 -3.49 -1.85
CA ILE A 75 -4.54 -2.86 -0.67
C ILE A 75 -3.43 -2.26 0.19
N SER A 76 -3.48 -0.96 0.45
CA SER A 76 -2.64 -0.27 1.43
C SER A 76 -3.39 -0.15 2.76
N THR A 77 -2.86 -0.79 3.80
CA THR A 77 -3.49 -0.84 5.14
C THR A 77 -3.12 0.36 6.01
N VAL A 78 -1.99 1.02 5.75
CA VAL A 78 -1.53 2.29 6.35
C VAL A 78 -1.12 2.18 7.83
N ARG A 79 -1.87 1.44 8.66
CA ARG A 79 -1.67 1.43 10.11
C ARG A 79 -0.46 0.61 10.51
N SER A 80 0.44 1.27 11.23
CA SER A 80 1.64 0.68 11.84
C SER A 80 1.76 1.20 13.28
N ASN A 81 1.47 0.35 14.28
CA ASN A 81 1.57 0.69 15.70
C ASN A 81 1.61 -0.58 16.58
N GLY A 82 2.27 -0.49 17.73
CA GLY A 82 2.39 -1.62 18.66
C GLY A 82 1.09 -2.04 19.36
N SER A 83 0.05 -1.20 19.35
CA SER A 83 -1.24 -1.49 20.01
C SER A 83 -2.23 -2.24 19.12
N GLY A 84 -1.87 -2.59 17.88
CA GLY A 84 -2.77 -3.31 16.97
C GLY A 84 -3.96 -2.48 16.48
N ASN A 85 -3.97 -1.16 16.71
CA ASN A 85 -5.09 -0.32 16.33
C ASN A 85 -5.15 -0.11 14.82
N VAL A 86 -6.18 -0.66 14.18
CA VAL A 86 -6.35 -0.60 12.71
C VAL A 86 -7.41 0.41 12.24
N GLY A 87 -8.21 0.97 13.15
CA GLY A 87 -9.20 2.01 12.81
C GLY A 87 -10.19 1.55 11.74
N PHE A 88 -10.33 2.30 10.64
CA PHE A 88 -11.32 2.02 9.57
C PHE A 88 -11.20 0.65 8.92
N LEU A 89 -10.03 0.01 9.02
CA LEU A 89 -9.81 -1.35 8.54
C LEU A 89 -10.61 -2.41 9.31
N SER A 90 -11.02 -2.15 10.56
CA SER A 90 -11.77 -3.12 11.37
C SER A 90 -13.16 -3.43 10.80
N ASN A 91 -13.67 -2.58 9.91
CA ASN A 91 -14.95 -2.80 9.24
C ASN A 91 -14.87 -3.99 8.28
N ARG A 92 -15.55 -5.08 8.66
CA ARG A 92 -15.56 -6.34 7.91
C ARG A 92 -16.19 -6.21 6.53
N GLN A 93 -17.25 -5.42 6.35
CA GLN A 93 -17.88 -5.24 5.05
C GLN A 93 -16.92 -4.56 4.06
N ARG A 94 -16.23 -3.50 4.50
CA ARG A 94 -15.22 -2.79 3.70
C ARG A 94 -14.03 -3.68 3.36
N ALA A 95 -13.54 -4.46 4.31
CA ALA A 95 -12.48 -5.44 4.04
C ALA A 95 -12.92 -6.47 2.97
N ASN A 96 -14.14 -7.00 3.08
CA ASN A 96 -14.69 -7.93 2.10
C ASN A 96 -14.79 -7.32 0.70
N VAL A 97 -15.30 -6.07 0.61
CA VAL A 97 -15.37 -5.35 -0.67
C VAL A 97 -13.97 -5.23 -1.27
N ALA A 98 -13.00 -4.70 -0.51
CA ALA A 98 -11.64 -4.48 -1.01
C ALA A 98 -10.95 -5.77 -1.49
N MET A 99 -11.05 -6.87 -0.73
CA MET A 99 -10.40 -8.14 -1.07
C MET A 99 -11.04 -8.83 -2.28
N THR A 100 -12.32 -8.59 -2.54
CA THR A 100 -13.07 -9.22 -3.66
C THR A 100 -13.03 -8.41 -4.95
N ARG A 101 -12.25 -7.32 -5.03
CA ARG A 101 -12.12 -6.53 -6.27
C ARG A 101 -11.14 -7.13 -7.28
N ALA A 102 -10.34 -8.12 -6.87
CA ALA A 102 -9.25 -8.69 -7.67
C ALA A 102 -9.75 -9.82 -8.57
N ARG A 103 -9.47 -9.74 -9.88
CA ARG A 103 -9.77 -10.84 -10.81
C ARG A 103 -8.70 -11.93 -10.81
N TYR A 104 -7.42 -11.53 -10.76
CA TYR A 104 -6.30 -12.46 -10.90
C TYR A 104 -5.33 -12.42 -9.73
N CYS A 105 -5.07 -11.26 -9.14
CA CYS A 105 -4.07 -11.15 -8.08
C CYS A 105 -4.43 -10.07 -7.05
N LEU A 106 -4.27 -10.44 -5.77
CA LEU A 106 -4.46 -9.55 -4.63
C LEU A 106 -3.15 -9.43 -3.85
N TRP A 107 -2.63 -8.22 -3.74
CA TRP A 107 -1.50 -7.87 -2.87
C TRP A 107 -1.99 -6.97 -1.74
N ILE A 108 -1.54 -7.25 -0.52
CA ILE A 108 -1.87 -6.49 0.68
C ILE A 108 -0.56 -5.99 1.27
N LEU A 109 -0.42 -4.68 1.37
CA LEU A 109 0.74 -4.02 1.96
C LEU A 109 0.37 -3.48 3.34
N GLY A 110 1.15 -3.84 4.34
CA GLY A 110 0.85 -3.47 5.71
C GLY A 110 1.88 -3.90 6.73
N ASN A 111 1.77 -3.34 7.93
CA ASN A 111 2.58 -3.76 9.06
C ASN A 111 2.00 -5.04 9.67
N ALA A 112 2.68 -6.18 9.46
CA ALA A 112 2.21 -7.49 9.89
C ALA A 112 1.94 -7.56 11.41
N SER A 113 2.83 -7.00 12.23
CA SER A 113 2.67 -6.96 13.69
C SER A 113 1.38 -6.24 14.10
N THR A 114 1.11 -5.08 13.51
CA THR A 114 -0.12 -4.30 13.77
C THR A 114 -1.36 -5.09 13.38
N LEU A 115 -1.37 -5.71 12.20
CA LEU A 115 -2.53 -6.45 11.69
C LEU A 115 -2.80 -7.73 12.50
N ILE A 116 -1.74 -8.46 12.88
CA ILE A 116 -1.85 -9.66 13.74
C ILE A 116 -2.43 -9.28 15.11
N ASN A 117 -2.04 -8.14 15.67
CA ASN A 117 -2.50 -7.69 16.98
C ASN A 117 -3.87 -6.99 16.96
N SER A 118 -4.53 -6.89 15.80
CA SER A 118 -5.70 -6.01 15.63
C SER A 118 -7.06 -6.56 16.08
N ASP A 119 -7.11 -7.80 16.59
CA ASP A 119 -8.33 -8.56 16.92
C ASP A 119 -9.47 -8.41 15.90
N SER A 120 -9.09 -8.21 14.64
CA SER A 120 -10.00 -7.97 13.52
C SER A 120 -9.89 -9.09 12.47
N VAL A 121 -10.64 -8.97 11.38
CA VAL A 121 -10.50 -9.89 10.24
C VAL A 121 -9.08 -9.94 9.68
N TRP A 122 -8.32 -8.83 9.78
CA TRP A 122 -6.97 -8.74 9.26
C TRP A 122 -5.98 -9.67 9.96
N ARG A 123 -6.18 -9.96 11.26
CA ARG A 123 -5.40 -10.99 11.96
C ARG A 123 -5.53 -12.33 11.26
N LYS A 124 -6.76 -12.72 10.90
CA LYS A 124 -7.02 -13.99 10.21
C LYS A 124 -6.44 -13.98 8.80
N VAL A 125 -6.53 -12.86 8.08
CA VAL A 125 -5.96 -12.71 6.73
C VAL A 125 -4.44 -12.91 6.75
N VAL A 126 -3.72 -12.30 7.70
CA VAL A 126 -2.27 -12.46 7.80
C VAL A 126 -1.88 -13.90 8.15
N LEU A 127 -2.56 -14.51 9.14
CA LEU A 127 -2.29 -15.91 9.53
C LEU A 127 -2.58 -16.90 8.39
N ASP A 128 -3.67 -16.69 7.64
CA ASP A 128 -3.99 -17.48 6.45
C ASP A 128 -2.91 -17.33 5.35
N ALA A 129 -2.47 -16.09 5.08
CA ALA A 129 -1.41 -15.84 4.12
C ALA A 129 -0.09 -16.53 4.52
N MET A 130 0.28 -16.51 5.81
CA MET A 130 1.43 -17.24 6.33
C MET A 130 1.27 -18.76 6.14
N GLY A 131 0.10 -19.32 6.47
CA GLY A 131 -0.18 -20.75 6.29
C GLY A 131 -0.12 -21.21 4.83
N ARG A 132 -0.39 -20.32 3.87
CA ARG A 132 -0.31 -20.58 2.42
C ARG A 132 1.05 -20.22 1.80
N ASN A 133 2.07 -19.88 2.59
CA ASN A 133 3.37 -19.38 2.11
C ASN A 133 3.23 -18.17 1.16
N CYS A 134 2.25 -17.30 1.45
CA CYS A 134 1.94 -16.08 0.70
C CYS A 134 2.23 -14.81 1.53
N PHE A 135 3.10 -14.91 2.52
CA PHE A 135 3.54 -13.81 3.36
C PHE A 135 5.03 -13.55 3.10
N TYR A 136 5.38 -12.31 2.78
CA TYR A 136 6.73 -11.93 2.35
C TYR A 136 7.15 -10.66 3.08
N ASP A 137 8.41 -10.60 3.53
CA ASP A 137 9.01 -9.34 4.00
C ASP A 137 9.41 -8.52 2.77
N ALA A 138 9.00 -7.25 2.73
CA ALA A 138 9.36 -6.36 1.65
C ALA A 138 10.89 -6.10 1.60
N ASN A 139 11.59 -6.25 2.73
CA ASN A 139 13.04 -6.08 2.79
C ASN A 139 13.80 -7.24 2.13
N ASP A 140 13.16 -8.38 1.89
CA ASP A 140 13.78 -9.51 1.18
C ASP A 140 13.91 -9.23 -0.34
N ASP A 141 13.07 -8.35 -0.89
CA ASP A 141 13.20 -7.87 -2.27
C ASP A 141 14.12 -6.63 -2.32
N LYS A 142 15.23 -6.75 -3.06
CA LYS A 142 16.24 -5.69 -3.14
C LYS A 142 15.70 -4.33 -3.58
N LYS A 143 14.74 -4.30 -4.51
CA LYS A 143 14.22 -3.02 -5.03
C LYS A 143 13.26 -2.39 -4.03
N LEU A 144 12.42 -3.21 -3.39
CA LEU A 144 11.54 -2.75 -2.34
C LEU A 144 12.33 -2.28 -1.11
N ALA A 145 13.36 -3.03 -0.69
CA ALA A 145 14.26 -2.65 0.40
C ALA A 145 14.87 -1.26 0.17
N VAL A 146 15.48 -1.03 -1.00
CA VAL A 146 16.05 0.28 -1.34
C VAL A 146 14.99 1.39 -1.32
N ALA A 147 13.82 1.16 -1.93
CA ALA A 147 12.76 2.16 -1.94
C ALA A 147 12.21 2.49 -0.53
N ILE A 148 12.24 1.51 0.39
CA ILE A 148 11.83 1.70 1.79
C ILE A 148 12.92 2.43 2.57
N GLU A 149 14.19 2.04 2.41
CA GLU A 149 15.35 2.65 3.07
C GLU A 149 15.48 4.14 2.71
N ASP A 150 15.32 4.51 1.44
CA ASP A 150 15.35 5.90 0.98
C ASP A 150 14.34 6.77 1.76
N VAL A 151 13.11 6.28 1.91
CA VAL A 151 12.06 7.00 2.66
C VAL A 151 12.33 7.03 4.16
N LEU A 152 12.85 5.96 4.74
CA LEU A 152 13.21 5.94 6.16
C LEU A 152 14.35 6.91 6.46
N PHE A 153 15.29 7.07 5.54
CA PHE A 153 16.37 8.05 5.65
C PHE A 153 15.84 9.48 5.58
N GLU A 154 14.94 9.78 4.63
CA GLU A 154 14.26 11.08 4.55
C GLU A 154 13.50 11.41 5.85
N ILE A 155 12.78 10.45 6.44
CA ILE A 155 12.09 10.64 7.73
C ILE A 155 13.06 10.99 8.85
N LYS A 156 14.15 10.22 8.98
CA LYS A 156 15.16 10.46 10.02
C LYS A 156 15.76 11.85 9.90
N LEU A 157 16.10 12.27 8.69
CA LEU A 157 16.63 13.63 8.46
C LEU A 157 15.62 14.70 8.90
N LEU A 158 14.34 14.53 8.59
CA LEU A 158 13.30 15.47 9.00
C LEU A 158 13.18 15.55 10.54
N GLU A 159 13.13 14.40 11.21
CA GLU A 159 13.07 14.33 12.69
C GLU A 159 14.29 14.98 13.36
N GLU A 160 15.49 14.78 12.80
CA GLU A 160 16.72 15.41 13.27
C GLU A 160 16.74 16.92 13.06
N THR A 161 16.10 17.43 12.01
CA THR A 161 15.99 18.89 11.74
C THR A 161 14.91 19.59 12.55
N GLU A 162 13.89 18.88 13.06
CA GLU A 162 12.86 19.45 13.95
C GLU A 162 13.31 19.50 15.41
N SER A 163 14.21 18.61 15.83
CA SER A 163 14.71 18.53 17.20
C SER A 163 15.48 19.78 17.73
N PRO A 164 16.22 20.58 16.93
CA PRO A 164 16.88 21.80 17.38
C PRO A 164 15.89 22.92 17.73
N PHE A 165 14.77 23.03 17.00
CA PHE A 165 13.80 24.12 17.18
C PHE A 165 12.88 23.92 18.38
N LYS A 166 12.60 22.66 18.78
CA LYS A 166 11.84 22.39 20.03
C LYS A 166 12.58 22.80 21.31
N LYS A 167 13.91 22.93 21.29
CA LYS A 167 14.70 23.37 22.45
C LYS A 167 14.70 24.89 22.67
N LEU A 168 14.28 25.70 21.69
CA LEU A 168 14.28 27.16 21.76
C LEU A 168 12.92 27.78 22.11
N SER A 169 11.84 26.99 22.20
CA SER A 169 10.48 27.51 22.51
C SER A 169 10.02 27.23 23.95
N ILE A 170 10.94 26.91 24.87
CA ILE A 170 10.64 26.67 26.29
C ILE A 170 11.46 27.58 27.23
N GLY A 171 11.93 28.72 26.71
CA GLY A 171 12.58 29.79 27.48
C GLY A 171 11.60 30.90 27.83
#